data_AF-A0A8J7YU54-F1
#
_entry.id   AF-A0A8J7YU54-F1
#
_cell.length_a   1.000
_cell.length_b   1.000
_cell.length_c   1.000
_cell.angle_alpha   90.00
_cell.angle_beta   90.00
_cell.angle_gamma   90.00
#
_symmetry.space_group_name_H-M   'P 1'
#
loop_
_entity.id
_entity.type
_entity.pdbx_description
1 polymer ?
#
loop_
_entity_poly.entity_id
_entity_poly.type
_entity_poly.pdbx_seq_one_letter_code
_entity_poly.pdbx_strand_id
1 'polypeptide(L)'
;GSHFYLAGSTEQSNQLSSETLSGMIRALIIGIILSIIIVGVFFRSITAAFLPLLMFGVSAMAAFSVNGLLYRYILHSSISFITPTLLLILLLGLSSDYVVYMMARFRRELRKGNRIPAVTSTQWAGHAIFTSGATVALSYIALYISGVPLFSDSGITNAVGVMLAVLVANTLLVALLNIFREKLFWPTGVGISRGEEKTVMYRISRFVITNKGKLLAVFIVVAVLGMYVYASTPTNFDVFDLIPASSGVNAIEIVSSSFHGDVFDIGYIVLQFPSPVVNGNGTYNVTEMAQITSIENTLSSNRNIEQIQGPTYPFGYYVPFNLSGVPQTYKSVYISQMMTYIGKDAHYVRLTFVLSSLAWRGQASSFVSSMPSLIYGSTSGGYRLFIGGLTEGFLNAYSFTSSSFLKLVPVLVFAILAVLALQLTSLFTPVRLIVMVLASVVVALAITYIALYYELHFPLLIFLPMFTVITLLAVGLDYDIFMVSRVREEVLKGKSDQEGISTSIIENGGVIITLGSLLFATFASLIFSGLGIIQEIGLGLAVGVLIDTFVSWPFFVPAVMLYLRRYNWWPSKIGTMRRIVYRRLKE
;
A
#
# COMPACT_ATOMS: atom_id res chain seq x y z
N GLY A 1 37.57 -24.71 0.69
CA GLY A 1 37.43 -23.99 1.98
C GLY A 1 36.06 -24.32 2.54
N SER A 2 35.91 -24.41 3.85
CA SER A 2 34.60 -24.60 4.48
C SER A 2 33.76 -23.32 4.31
N HIS A 3 32.59 -23.45 3.69
CA HIS A 3 31.57 -22.41 3.68
C HIS A 3 30.72 -22.57 4.94
N PHE A 4 30.46 -21.48 5.66
CA PHE A 4 29.53 -21.46 6.79
C PHE A 4 28.42 -20.46 6.51
N TYR A 5 27.22 -20.75 7.02
CA TYR A 5 26.07 -19.88 6.94
C TYR A 5 25.64 -19.51 8.37
N LEU A 6 25.37 -18.23 8.60
CA LEU A 6 24.80 -17.73 9.86
C LEU A 6 23.29 -17.62 9.70
N ALA A 7 22.56 -18.23 10.64
CA ALA A 7 21.10 -18.21 10.70
C ALA A 7 20.63 -17.68 12.06
N GLY A 8 19.37 -17.24 12.11
CA GLY A 8 18.71 -16.81 13.34
C GLY A 8 17.96 -15.50 13.17
N SER A 9 17.01 -15.25 14.07
CA SER A 9 16.11 -14.09 14.01
C SER A 9 16.84 -12.75 14.05
N THR A 10 17.91 -12.63 14.84
CA THR A 10 18.73 -11.41 14.90
C THR A 10 19.46 -11.12 13.59
N GLU A 11 20.08 -12.14 12.99
CA GLU A 11 20.78 -11.99 11.71
C GLU A 11 19.81 -11.62 10.59
N GLN A 12 18.65 -12.28 10.58
CA GLN A 12 17.57 -12.00 9.64
C GLN A 12 17.04 -10.56 9.79
N SER A 13 16.84 -10.07 11.02
CA SER A 13 16.38 -8.70 11.26
C SER A 13 17.41 -7.66 10.85
N ASN A 14 18.69 -7.89 11.13
CA ASN A 14 19.78 -7.00 10.73
C ASN A 14 19.90 -6.94 9.21
N GLN A 15 19.79 -8.09 8.56
CA GLN A 15 19.83 -8.19 7.11
C GLN A 15 18.63 -7.52 6.44
N LEU A 16 17.42 -7.75 6.94
CA LEU A 16 16.23 -7.09 6.41
C LEU A 16 16.37 -5.56 6.50
N SER A 17 16.90 -5.07 7.61
CA SER A 17 17.16 -3.65 7.82
C SER A 17 18.21 -3.10 6.84
N SER A 18 19.31 -3.83 6.61
CA SER A 18 20.39 -3.39 5.72
C SER A 18 19.97 -3.42 4.24
N GLU A 19 19.28 -4.47 3.80
CA GLU A 19 18.73 -4.57 2.44
C GLU A 19 17.66 -3.50 2.19
N THR A 20 16.83 -3.21 3.19
CA THR A 20 15.85 -2.10 3.09
C THR A 20 16.56 -0.77 2.89
N LEU A 21 17.60 -0.48 3.67
CA LEU A 21 18.31 0.79 3.57
C LEU A 21 19.04 0.92 2.21
N SER A 22 19.74 -0.12 1.79
CA SER A 22 20.42 -0.17 0.48
C SER A 22 19.41 -0.03 -0.67
N GLY A 23 18.31 -0.76 -0.60
CA GLY A 23 17.24 -0.72 -1.58
C GLY A 23 16.54 0.62 -1.68
N MET A 24 16.25 1.24 -0.53
CA MET A 24 15.70 2.59 -0.46
C MET A 24 16.61 3.61 -1.14
N ILE A 25 17.92 3.55 -0.88
CA ILE A 25 18.89 4.47 -1.51
C ILE A 25 18.90 4.28 -3.03
N ARG A 26 18.93 3.05 -3.53
CA ARG A 26 18.89 2.75 -4.98
C ARG A 26 17.62 3.32 -5.63
N ALA A 27 16.45 2.98 -5.08
CA ALA A 27 15.17 3.44 -5.58
C ALA A 27 15.07 4.99 -5.58
N LEU A 28 15.57 5.62 -4.52
CA LEU A 28 15.53 7.08 -4.39
C LEU A 28 16.43 7.78 -5.41
N ILE A 29 17.66 7.30 -5.60
CA ILE A 29 18.60 7.87 -6.59
C ILE A 29 17.98 7.79 -7.99
N ILE A 30 17.42 6.63 -8.36
CA ILE A 30 16.78 6.45 -9.66
C ILE A 30 15.58 7.38 -9.81
N GLY A 31 14.72 7.48 -8.80
CA GLY A 31 13.57 8.39 -8.81
C GLY A 31 13.99 9.86 -8.98
N ILE A 32 15.04 10.30 -8.27
CA ILE A 32 15.57 11.66 -8.38
C ILE A 32 16.10 11.94 -9.79
N ILE A 33 16.90 11.02 -10.35
CA ILE A 33 17.45 11.16 -11.71
C ILE A 33 16.31 11.28 -12.73
N LEU A 34 15.31 10.39 -12.65
CA LEU A 34 14.16 10.42 -13.54
C LEU A 34 13.35 11.71 -13.38
N SER A 35 13.15 12.17 -12.14
CA SER A 35 12.47 13.44 -11.85
C SER A 35 13.19 14.63 -12.50
N ILE A 36 14.51 14.75 -12.32
CA ILE A 36 15.32 15.81 -12.96
C ILE A 36 15.20 15.75 -14.48
N ILE A 37 15.30 14.56 -15.08
CA ILE A 37 15.20 14.39 -16.54
C ILE A 37 13.82 14.82 -17.05
N ILE A 38 12.74 14.31 -16.45
CA ILE A 38 11.38 14.58 -16.89
C ILE A 38 11.04 16.07 -16.74
N VAL A 39 11.34 16.68 -15.59
CA VAL A 39 11.08 18.12 -15.37
C VAL A 39 11.96 18.98 -16.27
N GLY A 40 13.24 18.62 -16.42
CA GLY A 40 14.18 19.31 -17.30
C GLY A 40 13.74 19.30 -18.76
N VAL A 41 13.29 18.15 -19.27
CA VAL A 41 12.75 18.00 -20.63
C VAL A 41 11.42 18.75 -20.77
N PHE A 42 10.54 18.66 -19.79
CA PHE A 42 9.23 19.30 -19.84
C PHE A 42 9.33 20.82 -19.94
N PHE A 43 10.09 21.43 -19.03
CA PHE A 43 10.29 22.88 -19.02
C PHE A 43 11.35 23.36 -20.01
N ARG A 44 12.18 22.45 -20.55
CA ARG A 44 13.40 22.74 -21.32
C ARG A 44 14.36 23.65 -20.55
N SER A 45 14.43 23.41 -19.24
CA SER A 45 15.16 24.27 -18.31
C SER A 45 15.91 23.45 -17.28
N ILE A 46 17.20 23.78 -17.13
CA ILE A 46 18.08 23.14 -16.16
C ILE A 46 17.74 23.62 -14.75
N THR A 47 17.47 24.92 -14.57
CA THR A 47 17.13 25.48 -13.25
C THR A 47 15.80 24.94 -12.73
N ALA A 48 14.80 24.77 -13.60
CA ALA A 48 13.53 24.13 -13.25
C ALA A 48 13.72 22.67 -12.76
N ALA A 49 14.64 21.92 -13.36
CA ALA A 49 14.84 20.50 -13.08
C ALA A 49 15.29 20.21 -11.64
N PHE A 50 16.02 21.13 -11.01
CA PHE A 50 16.51 20.97 -9.64
C PHE A 50 15.52 21.46 -8.57
N LEU A 51 14.46 22.19 -8.97
CA LEU A 51 13.49 22.73 -8.02
C LEU A 51 12.68 21.64 -7.29
N PRO A 52 12.19 20.57 -7.96
CA PRO A 52 11.60 19.41 -7.30
C PRO A 52 12.51 18.80 -6.23
N LEU A 53 13.79 18.62 -6.55
CA LEU A 53 14.78 18.03 -5.64
C LEU A 53 14.95 18.88 -4.38
N LEU A 54 15.02 20.20 -4.53
CA LEU A 54 15.13 21.13 -3.39
C LEU A 54 13.87 21.04 -2.50
N MET A 55 12.68 21.08 -3.10
CA MET A 55 11.42 20.99 -2.35
C MET A 55 11.28 19.63 -1.65
N PHE A 56 11.63 18.55 -2.33
CA PHE A 56 11.67 17.21 -1.76
C PHE A 56 12.62 17.13 -0.56
N GLY A 57 13.86 17.61 -0.70
CA GLY A 57 14.85 17.57 0.38
C GLY A 57 14.39 18.32 1.63
N VAL A 58 13.87 19.54 1.47
CA VAL A 58 13.34 20.33 2.59
C VAL A 58 12.13 19.64 3.24
N SER A 59 11.20 19.12 2.43
CA SER A 59 10.00 18.44 2.93
C SER A 59 10.36 17.14 3.65
N ALA A 60 11.31 16.36 3.14
CA ALA A 60 11.80 15.13 3.75
C ALA A 60 12.50 15.39 5.09
N MET A 61 13.40 16.38 5.15
CA MET A 61 14.07 16.77 6.39
C MET A 61 13.06 17.22 7.45
N ALA A 62 12.08 18.05 7.06
CA ALA A 62 11.00 18.46 7.96
C ALA A 62 10.17 17.25 8.41
N ALA A 63 9.80 16.35 7.50
CA ALA A 63 8.99 15.17 7.81
C ALA A 63 9.70 14.22 8.77
N PHE A 64 10.98 13.89 8.54
CA PHE A 64 11.74 13.07 9.47
C PHE A 64 11.90 13.72 10.84
N SER A 65 12.14 15.04 10.88
CA SER A 65 12.29 15.77 12.14
C SER A 65 10.99 15.74 12.96
N VAL A 66 9.85 16.08 12.32
CA VAL A 66 8.55 16.11 12.99
C VAL A 66 8.09 14.70 13.37
N ASN A 67 8.25 13.72 12.49
CA ASN A 67 7.90 12.32 12.79
C ASN A 67 8.78 11.77 13.92
N GLY A 68 10.08 12.08 13.94
CA GLY A 68 10.97 11.70 15.03
C GLY A 68 10.51 12.23 16.38
N LEU A 69 10.09 13.49 16.44
CA LEU A 69 9.51 14.09 17.67
C LEU A 69 8.17 13.46 18.04
N LEU A 70 7.28 13.23 17.06
CA LEU A 70 5.97 12.61 17.25
C LEU A 70 6.10 11.21 17.85
N TYR A 71 6.95 10.36 17.29
CA TYR A 71 7.13 9.00 17.78
C TYR A 71 7.88 8.93 19.12
N ARG A 72 8.84 9.84 19.34
CA ARG A 72 9.61 9.87 20.58
C ARG A 72 8.80 10.37 21.78
N TYR A 73 8.00 11.41 21.62
CA TYR A 73 7.37 12.13 22.74
C TYR A 73 5.86 11.94 22.86
N ILE A 74 5.16 11.60 21.77
CA ILE A 74 3.68 11.51 21.78
C ILE A 74 3.25 10.05 21.67
N LEU A 75 3.67 9.34 20.63
CA LEU A 75 3.19 7.97 20.38
C LEU A 75 3.92 6.91 21.20
N HIS A 76 5.15 7.17 21.66
CA HIS A 76 5.97 6.23 22.43
C HIS A 76 6.10 4.84 21.76
N SER A 77 6.18 4.82 20.44
CA SER A 77 6.22 3.61 19.61
C SER A 77 7.46 3.61 18.71
N SER A 78 7.83 2.43 18.21
CA SER A 78 8.79 2.29 17.11
C SER A 78 8.11 2.47 15.74
N ILE A 79 8.94 2.68 14.72
CA ILE A 79 8.55 2.79 13.31
C ILE A 79 9.02 1.51 12.60
N SER A 80 8.18 0.98 11.72
CA SER A 80 8.46 -0.18 10.88
C SER A 80 9.58 0.13 9.87
N PHE A 81 10.38 -0.88 9.53
CA PHE A 81 11.53 -0.73 8.63
C PHE A 81 11.16 -0.21 7.23
N ILE A 82 9.93 -0.48 6.76
CA ILE A 82 9.43 -0.07 5.42
C ILE A 82 8.98 1.41 5.36
N THR A 83 8.59 1.98 6.50
CA THR A 83 7.94 3.29 6.58
C THR A 83 8.81 4.44 6.04
N PRO A 84 10.12 4.52 6.34
CA PRO A 84 10.98 5.55 5.75
C PRO A 84 11.02 5.53 4.23
N THR A 85 11.02 4.33 3.62
CA THR A 85 11.06 4.17 2.16
C THR A 85 9.78 4.67 1.51
N LEU A 86 8.62 4.29 2.06
CA LEU A 86 7.32 4.74 1.56
C LEU A 86 7.14 6.25 1.72
N LEU A 87 7.57 6.82 2.85
CA LEU A 87 7.53 8.26 3.10
C LEU A 87 8.35 9.02 2.06
N LEU A 88 9.62 8.64 1.86
CA LEU A 88 10.50 9.35 0.95
C LEU A 88 10.00 9.35 -0.50
N ILE A 89 9.45 8.24 -0.94
CA ILE A 89 9.04 8.08 -2.34
C ILE A 89 7.72 8.77 -2.61
N LEU A 90 6.79 8.70 -1.65
CA LEU A 90 5.59 9.53 -1.67
C LEU A 90 5.96 11.02 -1.70
N LEU A 91 6.89 11.46 -0.85
CA LEU A 91 7.34 12.85 -0.82
C LEU A 91 8.02 13.28 -2.12
N LEU A 92 8.83 12.42 -2.74
CA LEU A 92 9.50 12.72 -4.00
C LEU A 92 8.47 12.93 -5.12
N GLY A 93 7.47 12.06 -5.20
CA GLY A 93 6.38 12.15 -6.18
C GLY A 93 5.55 13.41 -5.97
N LEU A 94 4.98 13.59 -4.78
CA LEU A 94 4.12 14.73 -4.46
C LEU A 94 4.84 16.08 -4.56
N SER A 95 6.07 16.18 -4.03
CA SER A 95 6.83 17.44 -4.12
C SER A 95 7.13 17.79 -5.58
N SER A 96 7.46 16.80 -6.41
CA SER A 96 7.68 17.03 -7.84
C SER A 96 6.40 17.46 -8.53
N ASP A 97 5.27 16.82 -8.22
CA ASP A 97 3.98 17.14 -8.80
C ASP A 97 3.54 18.57 -8.45
N TYR A 98 3.62 18.94 -7.17
CA TYR A 98 3.27 20.29 -6.72
C TYR A 98 4.16 21.35 -7.39
N VAL A 99 5.47 21.08 -7.51
CA VAL A 99 6.40 21.99 -8.21
C VAL A 99 6.02 22.15 -9.67
N VAL A 100 5.84 21.06 -10.42
CA VAL A 100 5.54 21.13 -11.85
C VAL A 100 4.20 21.81 -12.10
N TYR A 101 3.18 21.50 -11.30
CA TYR A 101 1.87 22.13 -11.43
C TYR A 101 1.93 23.64 -11.15
N MET A 102 2.58 24.04 -10.05
CA MET A 102 2.75 25.44 -9.68
C MET A 102 3.57 26.21 -10.73
N MET A 103 4.66 25.61 -11.21
CA MET A 103 5.53 26.19 -12.24
C MET A 103 4.83 26.32 -13.58
N ALA A 104 4.05 25.33 -14.00
CA ALA A 104 3.28 25.39 -15.24
C ALA A 104 2.29 26.57 -15.21
N ARG A 105 1.62 26.78 -14.07
CA ARG A 105 0.74 27.94 -13.86
C ARG A 105 1.53 29.25 -13.86
N PHE A 106 2.63 29.31 -13.13
CA PHE A 106 3.51 30.49 -13.04
C PHE A 106 4.05 30.91 -14.41
N ARG A 107 4.52 29.95 -15.22
CA ARG A 107 4.97 30.20 -16.59
C ARG A 107 3.86 30.80 -17.45
N ARG A 108 2.62 30.33 -17.30
CA ARG A 108 1.47 30.87 -18.02
C ARG A 108 1.17 32.32 -17.65
N GLU A 109 1.28 32.68 -16.38
CA GLU A 109 1.05 34.04 -15.92
C GLU A 109 2.18 35.00 -16.33
N LEU A 110 3.44 34.51 -16.37
CA LEU A 110 4.55 35.27 -16.98
C LEU A 110 4.30 35.56 -18.46
N ARG A 111 3.81 34.58 -19.24
CA ARG A 111 3.47 34.78 -20.67
C ARG A 111 2.41 35.84 -20.91
N LYS A 112 1.49 36.01 -19.96
CA LYS A 112 0.43 37.02 -20.05
C LYS A 112 0.90 38.42 -19.66
N GLY A 113 2.17 38.59 -19.26
CA GLY A 113 2.68 39.87 -18.78
C GLY A 113 2.13 40.28 -17.41
N ASN A 114 1.70 39.31 -16.59
CA ASN A 114 1.17 39.59 -15.26
C ASN A 114 2.27 40.19 -14.36
N ARG A 115 1.98 41.31 -13.66
CA ARG A 115 2.93 42.02 -12.78
C ARG A 115 3.28 41.23 -11.51
N ILE A 116 2.32 40.45 -11.00
CA ILE A 116 2.43 39.62 -9.78
C ILE A 116 2.14 38.13 -10.08
N PRO A 117 2.96 37.50 -10.93
CA PRO A 117 2.68 36.17 -11.46
C PRO A 117 2.69 35.08 -10.36
N ALA A 118 3.53 35.23 -9.33
CA ALA A 118 3.62 34.28 -8.22
C ALA A 118 2.32 34.27 -7.40
N VAL A 119 1.88 35.44 -6.95
CA VAL A 119 0.64 35.62 -6.17
C VAL A 119 -0.59 35.12 -6.94
N THR A 120 -0.70 35.50 -8.21
CA THR A 120 -1.84 35.08 -9.05
C THR A 120 -1.83 33.57 -9.27
N SER A 121 -0.66 32.96 -9.35
CA SER A 121 -0.55 31.51 -9.51
C SER A 121 -0.97 30.81 -8.21
N THR A 122 -0.51 31.27 -7.04
CA THR A 122 -0.85 30.70 -5.73
C THR A 122 -2.36 30.72 -5.45
N GLN A 123 -3.07 31.77 -5.85
CA GLN A 123 -4.54 31.85 -5.66
C GLN A 123 -5.30 30.67 -6.26
N TRP A 124 -4.81 30.12 -7.38
CA TRP A 124 -5.47 29.01 -8.07
C TRP A 124 -4.75 27.69 -7.84
N ALA A 125 -3.47 27.62 -8.21
CA ALA A 125 -2.70 26.38 -8.12
C ALA A 125 -2.28 26.07 -6.68
N GLY A 126 -1.99 27.07 -5.84
CA GLY A 126 -1.72 26.85 -4.41
C GLY A 126 -2.93 26.34 -3.65
N HIS A 127 -4.12 26.92 -3.90
CA HIS A 127 -5.37 26.40 -3.35
C HIS A 127 -5.61 24.94 -3.78
N ALA A 128 -5.41 24.63 -5.06
CA ALA A 128 -5.57 23.27 -5.56
C ALA A 128 -4.58 22.28 -4.91
N ILE A 129 -3.29 22.65 -4.77
CA ILE A 129 -2.27 21.85 -4.06
C ILE A 129 -2.68 21.61 -2.60
N PHE A 130 -3.19 22.63 -1.90
CA PHE A 130 -3.64 22.47 -0.52
C PHE A 130 -4.78 21.47 -0.41
N THR A 131 -5.78 21.58 -1.29
CA THR A 131 -6.94 20.67 -1.26
C THR A 131 -6.56 19.23 -1.60
N SER A 132 -5.70 19.04 -2.60
CA SER A 132 -5.17 17.73 -3.02
C SER A 132 -4.33 17.08 -1.90
N GLY A 133 -3.41 17.84 -1.30
CA GLY A 133 -2.61 17.31 -0.21
C GLY A 133 -3.43 17.02 1.05
N ALA A 134 -4.50 17.76 1.31
CA ALA A 134 -5.43 17.46 2.40
C ALA A 134 -6.18 16.14 2.18
N THR A 135 -6.65 15.86 0.95
CA THR A 135 -7.28 14.56 0.62
C THR A 135 -6.29 13.40 0.74
N VAL A 136 -5.05 13.61 0.32
CA VAL A 136 -3.98 12.62 0.48
C VAL A 136 -3.69 12.36 1.96
N ALA A 137 -3.51 13.40 2.76
CA ALA A 137 -3.25 13.27 4.19
C ALA A 137 -4.37 12.53 4.93
N LEU A 138 -5.65 12.83 4.61
CA LEU A 138 -6.80 12.14 5.19
C LEU A 138 -6.85 10.65 4.83
N SER A 139 -6.47 10.30 3.60
CA SER A 139 -6.40 8.90 3.15
C SER A 139 -5.37 8.10 3.96
N TYR A 140 -4.21 8.70 4.24
CA TYR A 140 -3.18 8.08 5.07
C TYR A 140 -3.52 8.09 6.57
N ILE A 141 -4.28 9.07 7.06
CA ILE A 141 -4.85 9.03 8.43
C ILE A 141 -5.83 7.86 8.57
N ALA A 142 -6.66 7.59 7.55
CA ALA A 142 -7.54 6.42 7.56
C ALA A 142 -6.73 5.11 7.64
N LEU A 143 -5.60 5.02 6.93
CA LEU A 143 -4.67 3.88 7.05
C LEU A 143 -4.12 3.73 8.47
N TYR A 144 -3.74 4.83 9.14
CA TYR A 144 -3.31 4.78 10.54
C TYR A 144 -4.41 4.23 11.46
N ILE A 145 -5.65 4.71 11.30
CA ILE A 145 -6.80 4.28 12.10
C ILE A 145 -7.14 2.79 11.91
N SER A 146 -6.83 2.21 10.75
CA SER A 146 -7.08 0.78 10.52
C SER A 146 -6.25 -0.17 11.38
N GLY A 147 -5.13 0.30 11.93
CA GLY A 147 -4.26 -0.52 12.78
C GLY A 147 -3.61 -1.71 12.07
N VAL A 148 -3.56 -1.73 10.73
CA VAL A 148 -2.92 -2.82 9.99
C VAL A 148 -1.43 -2.90 10.33
N PRO A 149 -0.92 -4.05 10.81
CA PRO A 149 0.49 -4.23 11.13
C PRO A 149 1.42 -3.88 9.95
N LEU A 150 2.65 -3.44 10.25
CA LEU A 150 3.68 -2.97 9.30
C LEU A 150 3.39 -1.64 8.57
N PHE A 151 2.14 -1.16 8.59
CA PHE A 151 1.72 -0.09 7.69
C PHE A 151 0.85 1.00 8.33
N SER A 152 0.29 0.75 9.51
CA SER A 152 -0.43 1.78 10.27
C SER A 152 0.50 2.97 10.58
N ASP A 153 1.76 2.70 10.93
CA ASP A 153 2.77 3.71 11.22
C ASP A 153 3.11 4.55 9.98
N SER A 154 3.19 3.92 8.80
CA SER A 154 3.28 4.61 7.50
C SER A 154 2.11 5.56 7.26
N GLY A 155 0.90 5.24 7.73
CA GLY A 155 -0.26 6.12 7.64
C GLY A 155 -0.02 7.49 8.27
N ILE A 156 0.35 7.54 9.55
CA ILE A 156 0.54 8.84 10.22
C ILE A 156 1.79 9.56 9.71
N THR A 157 2.89 8.85 9.44
CA THR A 157 4.12 9.49 8.95
C THR A 157 3.94 10.11 7.57
N ASN A 158 3.20 9.42 6.68
CA ASN A 158 2.91 9.91 5.34
C ASN A 158 1.94 11.09 5.39
N ALA A 159 0.90 11.04 6.24
CA ALA A 159 -0.01 12.17 6.40
C ALA A 159 0.71 13.45 6.86
N VAL A 160 1.59 13.34 7.86
CA VAL A 160 2.43 14.46 8.33
C VAL A 160 3.37 14.93 7.22
N GLY A 161 4.04 14.00 6.52
CA GLY A 161 4.93 14.32 5.41
C GLY A 161 4.23 15.10 4.30
N VAL A 162 3.05 14.64 3.88
CA VAL A 162 2.23 15.29 2.85
C VAL A 162 1.87 16.72 3.26
N MET A 163 1.41 16.92 4.50
CA MET A 163 1.06 18.26 5.00
C MET A 163 2.27 19.19 5.02
N LEU A 164 3.45 18.70 5.38
CA LEU A 164 4.69 19.47 5.31
C LEU A 164 5.07 19.79 3.86
N ALA A 165 4.93 18.84 2.93
CA ALA A 165 5.16 19.09 1.51
C ALA A 165 4.22 20.17 0.95
N VAL A 166 2.94 20.15 1.34
CA VAL A 166 1.96 21.18 0.98
C VAL A 166 2.36 22.55 1.55
N LEU A 167 2.81 22.60 2.79
CA LEU A 167 3.29 23.83 3.42
C LEU A 167 4.51 24.39 2.69
N VAL A 168 5.50 23.54 2.38
CA VAL A 168 6.71 23.91 1.62
C VAL A 168 6.34 24.40 0.22
N ALA A 169 5.42 23.72 -0.47
CA ALA A 169 4.95 24.10 -1.80
C ALA A 169 4.16 25.42 -1.82
N ASN A 170 3.43 25.76 -0.76
CA ASN A 170 2.67 27.02 -0.68
C ASN A 170 3.47 28.19 -0.09
N THR A 171 4.64 27.93 0.50
CA THR A 171 5.49 28.97 1.12
C THR A 171 6.82 29.12 0.40
N LEU A 172 7.74 28.17 0.61
CA LEU A 172 9.10 28.21 0.08
C LEU A 172 9.12 28.24 -1.45
N LEU A 173 8.34 27.38 -2.11
CA LEU A 173 8.27 27.37 -3.57
C LEU A 173 7.79 28.72 -4.11
N VAL A 174 6.74 29.31 -3.53
CA VAL A 174 6.22 30.62 -3.94
C VAL A 174 7.27 31.71 -3.78
N ALA A 175 8.04 31.68 -2.68
CA ALA A 175 9.16 32.60 -2.47
C ALA A 175 10.24 32.44 -3.56
N LEU A 176 10.63 31.21 -3.88
CA LEU A 176 11.61 30.93 -4.94
C LEU A 176 11.12 31.36 -6.32
N LEU A 177 9.84 31.14 -6.65
CA LEU A 177 9.23 31.63 -7.89
C LEU A 177 9.33 33.16 -8.00
N ASN A 178 9.11 33.87 -6.89
CA ASN A 178 9.18 35.33 -6.87
C ASN A 178 10.63 35.86 -6.93
N ILE A 179 11.60 35.14 -6.38
CA ILE A 179 13.03 35.51 -6.42
C ILE A 179 13.62 35.28 -7.82
N PHE A 180 13.44 34.08 -8.38
CA PHE A 180 14.11 33.70 -9.62
C PHE A 180 13.33 34.10 -10.87
N ARG A 181 12.01 34.30 -10.79
CA ARG A 181 11.13 34.72 -11.89
C ARG A 181 11.44 33.99 -13.21
N GLU A 182 11.88 34.72 -14.24
CA GLU A 182 12.13 34.19 -15.58
C GLU A 182 13.41 33.32 -15.65
N LYS A 183 14.35 33.49 -14.71
CA LYS A 183 15.60 32.72 -14.65
C LYS A 183 15.35 31.23 -14.39
N LEU A 184 14.18 30.88 -13.82
CA LEU A 184 13.73 29.50 -13.64
C LEU A 184 13.45 28.76 -14.96
N PHE A 185 13.36 29.47 -16.08
CA PHE A 185 13.12 28.87 -17.38
C PHE A 185 14.34 28.94 -18.31
N TRP A 186 15.51 29.28 -17.78
CA TRP A 186 16.76 29.29 -18.54
C TRP A 186 17.14 27.85 -18.95
N PRO A 187 17.62 27.61 -20.19
CA PRO A 187 18.01 28.58 -21.23
C PRO A 187 16.93 28.99 -22.22
N THR A 188 15.85 28.21 -22.38
CA THR A 188 14.83 28.47 -23.42
C THR A 188 13.90 29.64 -23.11
N GLY A 189 13.88 30.09 -21.86
CA GLY A 189 13.03 31.18 -21.39
C GLY A 189 11.54 30.82 -21.38
N VAL A 190 10.71 31.84 -21.22
CA VAL A 190 9.26 31.69 -21.08
C VAL A 190 8.58 31.40 -22.44
N GLY A 191 9.26 31.62 -23.56
CA GLY A 191 8.67 31.98 -24.86
C GLY A 191 8.30 30.93 -25.92
N ILE A 192 8.31 29.61 -25.65
CA ILE A 192 7.91 28.63 -26.70
C ILE A 192 6.59 27.94 -26.33
N SER A 193 5.51 28.26 -27.05
CA SER A 193 4.23 27.53 -26.99
C SER A 193 4.39 26.17 -27.68
N ARG A 194 4.00 25.09 -27.01
CA ARG A 194 3.96 23.74 -27.61
C ARG A 194 2.83 23.66 -28.64
N GLY A 195 3.12 23.96 -29.91
CA GLY A 195 2.17 23.82 -31.01
C GLY A 195 1.79 22.36 -31.29
N GLU A 196 2.76 21.45 -31.24
CA GLU A 196 2.56 20.02 -31.50
C GLU A 196 1.74 19.31 -30.42
N GLU A 197 2.01 19.57 -29.14
CA GLU A 197 1.25 18.96 -28.04
C GLU A 197 -0.23 19.36 -28.08
N LYS A 198 -0.53 20.64 -28.36
CA LYS A 198 -1.90 21.10 -28.56
C LYS A 198 -2.58 20.38 -29.73
N THR A 199 -1.80 20.01 -30.76
CA THR A 199 -2.31 19.26 -31.92
C THR A 199 -2.62 17.81 -31.56
N VAL A 200 -1.77 17.14 -30.77
CA VAL A 200 -2.03 15.77 -30.27
C VAL A 200 -3.24 15.75 -29.34
N MET A 201 -3.28 16.65 -28.35
CA MET A 201 -4.40 16.73 -27.41
C MET A 201 -5.72 17.11 -28.09
N TYR A 202 -5.67 17.90 -29.16
CA TYR A 202 -6.84 18.17 -29.99
C TYR A 202 -7.36 16.90 -30.69
N ARG A 203 -6.47 16.05 -31.22
CA ARG A 203 -6.86 14.75 -31.81
C ARG A 203 -7.49 13.83 -30.76
N ILE A 204 -6.90 13.74 -29.57
CA ILE A 204 -7.44 12.96 -28.44
C ILE A 204 -8.84 13.47 -28.08
N SER A 205 -9.01 14.78 -27.87
CA SER A 205 -10.31 15.39 -27.57
C SER A 205 -11.36 15.05 -28.64
N ARG A 206 -11.02 15.21 -29.93
CA ARG A 206 -11.93 14.88 -31.04
C ARG A 206 -12.30 13.39 -31.06
N PHE A 207 -11.32 12.52 -30.81
CA PHE A 207 -11.54 11.07 -30.74
C PHE A 207 -12.51 10.69 -29.61
N VAL A 208 -12.35 11.29 -28.43
CA VAL A 208 -13.22 11.02 -27.28
C VAL A 208 -14.64 11.53 -27.50
N ILE A 209 -14.79 12.73 -28.05
CA ILE A 209 -16.10 13.31 -28.36
C ILE A 209 -16.87 12.43 -29.36
N THR A 210 -16.18 11.92 -30.39
CA THR A 210 -16.79 11.10 -31.44
C THR A 210 -17.08 9.67 -30.98
N ASN A 211 -16.26 9.08 -30.10
CA ASN A 211 -16.35 7.67 -29.69
C ASN A 211 -16.83 7.44 -28.25
N LYS A 212 -17.35 8.46 -27.56
CA LYS A 212 -17.73 8.39 -26.13
C LYS A 212 -18.53 7.15 -25.70
N GLY A 213 -19.45 6.66 -26.53
CA GLY A 213 -20.23 5.45 -26.23
C GLY A 213 -19.40 4.16 -26.27
N LYS A 214 -18.51 4.02 -27.26
CA LYS A 214 -17.59 2.88 -27.36
C LYS A 214 -16.57 2.89 -26.23
N LEU A 215 -16.04 4.06 -25.90
CA LEU A 215 -15.09 4.22 -24.78
C LEU A 215 -15.71 3.82 -23.45
N LEU A 216 -16.96 4.21 -23.19
CA LEU A 216 -17.68 3.80 -21.97
C LEU A 216 -17.88 2.27 -21.92
N ALA A 217 -18.26 1.65 -23.04
CA ALA A 217 -18.41 0.20 -23.10
C ALA A 217 -17.08 -0.53 -22.85
N VAL A 218 -15.99 -0.08 -23.47
CA VAL A 218 -14.65 -0.63 -23.24
C VAL A 218 -14.24 -0.47 -21.79
N PHE A 219 -14.46 0.70 -21.19
CA PHE A 219 -14.15 0.95 -19.79
C PHE A 219 -14.86 -0.02 -18.85
N ILE A 220 -16.17 -0.23 -19.04
CA ILE A 220 -16.97 -1.15 -18.22
C ILE A 220 -16.47 -2.58 -18.38
N VAL A 221 -16.22 -3.02 -19.62
CA VAL A 221 -15.72 -4.38 -19.89
C VAL A 221 -14.36 -4.60 -19.22
N VAL A 222 -13.42 -3.67 -19.40
CA VAL A 222 -12.08 -3.78 -18.82
C VAL A 222 -12.13 -3.72 -17.29
N ALA A 223 -12.98 -2.88 -16.71
CA ALA A 223 -13.17 -2.81 -15.26
C ALA A 223 -13.78 -4.11 -14.68
N VAL A 224 -14.77 -4.70 -15.36
CA VAL A 224 -15.39 -5.97 -14.94
C VAL A 224 -14.40 -7.13 -15.06
N LEU A 225 -13.64 -7.20 -16.16
CA LEU A 225 -12.58 -8.21 -16.32
C LEU A 225 -11.47 -8.03 -15.27
N GLY A 226 -11.06 -6.79 -15.01
CA GLY A 226 -10.09 -6.49 -13.96
C GLY A 226 -10.60 -6.91 -12.58
N MET A 227 -11.88 -6.66 -12.28
CA MET A 227 -12.50 -7.07 -11.02
C MET A 227 -12.54 -8.60 -10.89
N TYR A 228 -12.82 -9.32 -11.98
CA TYR A 228 -12.78 -10.78 -11.99
C TYR A 228 -11.38 -11.31 -11.65
N VAL A 229 -10.34 -10.81 -12.32
CA VAL A 229 -8.94 -11.20 -12.06
C VAL A 229 -8.54 -10.87 -10.62
N TYR A 230 -8.89 -9.68 -10.13
CA TYR A 230 -8.63 -9.28 -8.74
C TYR A 230 -9.31 -10.22 -7.73
N ALA A 231 -10.58 -10.56 -7.95
CA ALA A 231 -11.36 -11.40 -7.03
C ALA A 231 -10.99 -12.89 -7.09
N SER A 232 -10.53 -13.39 -8.24
CA SER A 232 -10.18 -14.79 -8.43
C SER A 232 -8.75 -15.14 -8.00
N THR A 233 -7.88 -14.14 -7.86
CA THR A 233 -6.46 -14.38 -7.61
C THR A 233 -6.17 -14.35 -6.10
N PRO A 234 -5.62 -15.44 -5.53
CA PRO A 234 -5.35 -15.51 -4.11
C PRO A 234 -4.15 -14.62 -3.73
N THR A 235 -4.20 -14.03 -2.54
CA THR A 235 -3.09 -13.32 -1.89
C THR A 235 -2.64 -14.07 -0.65
N ASN A 236 -1.40 -13.87 -0.21
CA ASN A 236 -0.82 -14.48 0.98
C ASN A 236 -0.03 -13.46 1.83
N PHE A 237 0.66 -13.93 2.86
CA PHE A 237 1.54 -13.14 3.74
C PHE A 237 3.00 -13.61 3.62
N ASP A 238 3.39 -14.23 2.50
CA ASP A 238 4.72 -14.80 2.34
C ASP A 238 5.75 -13.72 1.99
N VAL A 239 6.18 -12.98 3.00
CA VAL A 239 7.17 -11.89 2.84
C VAL A 239 8.58 -12.45 2.60
N PHE A 240 8.85 -13.70 3.01
CA PHE A 240 10.20 -14.26 3.04
C PHE A 240 10.65 -14.79 1.68
N ASP A 241 9.75 -15.38 0.90
CA ASP A 241 10.05 -15.78 -0.49
C ASP A 241 10.38 -14.55 -1.39
N LEU A 242 10.07 -13.34 -0.93
CA LEU A 242 10.32 -12.07 -1.60
C LEU A 242 11.59 -11.35 -1.12
N ILE A 243 12.33 -11.92 -0.16
CA ILE A 243 13.63 -11.41 0.26
C ILE A 243 14.71 -12.02 -0.64
N PRO A 244 15.69 -11.25 -1.14
CA PRO A 244 16.79 -11.79 -1.92
C PRO A 244 17.53 -12.92 -1.21
N ALA A 245 18.01 -13.90 -1.99
CA ALA A 245 18.79 -15.00 -1.46
C ALA A 245 20.01 -14.48 -0.67
N SER A 246 20.13 -14.95 0.57
CA SER A 246 21.18 -14.52 1.48
C SER A 246 21.74 -15.67 2.29
N SER A 247 22.83 -15.43 3.03
CA SER A 247 23.36 -16.44 3.94
C SER A 247 22.32 -16.90 4.96
N GLY A 248 21.49 -15.99 5.49
CA GLY A 248 20.44 -16.31 6.46
C GLY A 248 19.27 -17.08 5.85
N VAL A 249 18.74 -16.61 4.71
CA VAL A 249 17.62 -17.28 4.01
C VAL A 249 18.06 -18.67 3.52
N ASN A 250 19.24 -18.75 2.89
CA ASN A 250 19.78 -20.03 2.41
C ASN A 250 20.06 -20.99 3.58
N ALA A 251 20.51 -20.49 4.74
CA ALA A 251 20.71 -21.34 5.90
C ALA A 251 19.40 -22.00 6.34
N ILE A 252 18.30 -21.23 6.38
CA ILE A 252 17.00 -21.78 6.77
C ILE A 252 16.50 -22.79 5.75
N GLU A 253 16.64 -22.50 4.47
CA GLU A 253 16.23 -23.44 3.41
C GLU A 253 17.09 -24.72 3.40
N ILE A 254 18.41 -24.60 3.58
CA ILE A 254 19.32 -25.75 3.71
C ILE A 254 18.97 -26.56 4.95
N VAL A 255 18.73 -25.92 6.08
CA VAL A 255 18.38 -26.61 7.32
C VAL A 255 17.03 -27.30 7.17
N SER A 256 16.01 -26.63 6.65
CA SER A 256 14.68 -27.23 6.46
C SER A 256 14.71 -28.42 5.49
N SER A 257 15.50 -28.32 4.41
CA SER A 257 15.64 -29.40 3.42
C SER A 257 16.55 -30.55 3.87
N SER A 258 17.55 -30.26 4.73
CA SER A 258 18.55 -31.25 5.16
C SER A 258 18.29 -31.85 6.54
N PHE A 259 17.53 -31.16 7.40
CA PHE A 259 17.27 -31.51 8.80
C PHE A 259 15.77 -31.43 9.09
N HIS A 260 15.04 -32.49 8.76
CA HIS A 260 13.72 -32.84 9.31
C HIS A 260 12.81 -31.63 9.63
N GLY A 261 12.42 -30.85 8.62
CA GLY A 261 11.38 -29.82 8.74
C GLY A 261 11.87 -28.46 9.27
N ASP A 262 10.93 -27.59 9.65
CA ASP A 262 11.23 -26.23 10.10
C ASP A 262 11.64 -26.18 11.58
N VAL A 263 12.90 -26.48 11.84
CA VAL A 263 13.47 -26.49 13.19
C VAL A 263 13.67 -25.09 13.78
N PHE A 264 13.53 -24.02 12.99
CA PHE A 264 13.64 -22.65 13.50
C PHE A 264 12.35 -22.17 14.15
N ASP A 265 11.21 -22.55 13.56
CA ASP A 265 9.89 -22.09 13.99
C ASP A 265 9.05 -23.23 14.56
N ILE A 266 9.28 -23.52 15.84
CA ILE A 266 8.50 -24.51 16.60
C ILE A 266 7.09 -23.96 16.87
N GLY A 267 6.08 -24.68 16.37
CA GLY A 267 4.68 -24.44 16.68
C GLY A 267 4.31 -24.97 18.07
N TYR A 268 3.31 -24.38 18.69
CA TYR A 268 2.84 -24.82 20.01
C TYR A 268 1.31 -24.90 20.06
N ILE A 269 0.84 -25.89 20.80
CA ILE A 269 -0.58 -26.09 21.11
C ILE A 269 -0.71 -26.02 22.62
N VAL A 270 -1.56 -25.14 23.12
CA VAL A 270 -1.90 -25.05 24.54
C VAL A 270 -3.33 -25.52 24.72
N LEU A 271 -3.50 -26.54 25.55
CA LEU A 271 -4.78 -27.12 25.94
C LEU A 271 -5.09 -26.67 27.36
N GLN A 272 -6.28 -26.13 27.58
CA GLN A 272 -6.80 -25.82 28.91
C GLN A 272 -7.95 -26.77 29.23
N PHE A 273 -7.70 -27.69 30.14
CA PHE A 273 -8.66 -28.70 30.60
C PHE A 273 -9.53 -28.17 31.74
N PRO A 274 -10.76 -28.69 31.89
CA PRO A 274 -11.66 -28.31 32.98
C PRO A 274 -11.27 -28.96 34.31
N SER A 275 -10.61 -30.12 34.25
CA SER A 275 -10.04 -30.82 35.41
C SER A 275 -8.51 -30.79 35.35
N PRO A 276 -7.81 -30.84 36.50
CA PRO A 276 -6.36 -30.90 36.49
C PRO A 276 -5.89 -32.22 35.87
N VAL A 277 -4.91 -32.12 34.97
CA VAL A 277 -4.27 -33.26 34.29
C VAL A 277 -3.42 -34.08 35.26
N VAL A 278 -2.88 -33.43 36.29
CA VAL A 278 -2.17 -34.05 37.41
C VAL A 278 -2.90 -33.68 38.70
N ASN A 279 -3.40 -34.70 39.41
CA ASN A 279 -4.06 -34.55 40.69
C ASN A 279 -3.05 -34.13 41.77
N GLY A 280 -3.51 -33.52 42.87
CA GLY A 280 -2.65 -33.09 43.98
C GLY A 280 -1.86 -34.22 44.67
N ASN A 281 -2.21 -35.48 44.43
CA ASN A 281 -1.49 -36.67 44.89
C ASN A 281 -0.42 -37.16 43.88
N GLY A 282 -0.18 -36.43 42.78
CA GLY A 282 0.80 -36.79 41.74
C GLY A 282 0.31 -37.82 40.72
N THR A 283 -0.97 -38.23 40.76
CA THR A 283 -1.54 -39.16 39.78
C THR A 283 -2.12 -38.43 38.56
N TYR A 284 -1.95 -39.01 37.37
CA TYR A 284 -2.54 -38.46 36.15
C TYR A 284 -4.04 -38.70 36.06
N ASN A 285 -4.78 -37.71 35.59
CA ASN A 285 -6.18 -37.86 35.21
C ASN A 285 -6.25 -38.65 33.90
N VAL A 286 -6.75 -39.90 33.97
CA VAL A 286 -6.77 -40.83 32.83
C VAL A 286 -7.61 -40.30 31.68
N THR A 287 -8.73 -39.61 31.95
CA THR A 287 -9.61 -39.07 30.92
C THR A 287 -8.91 -37.97 30.13
N GLU A 288 -8.33 -36.99 30.81
CA GLU A 288 -7.64 -35.88 30.15
C GLU A 288 -6.37 -36.37 29.44
N MET A 289 -5.63 -37.30 30.05
CA MET A 289 -4.44 -37.87 29.43
C MET A 289 -4.77 -38.71 28.19
N ALA A 290 -5.90 -39.43 28.17
CA ALA A 290 -6.36 -40.14 26.99
C ALA A 290 -6.72 -39.17 25.84
N GLN A 291 -7.31 -38.01 26.15
CA GLN A 291 -7.55 -36.97 25.15
C GLN A 291 -6.23 -36.43 24.59
N ILE A 292 -5.25 -36.12 25.45
CA ILE A 292 -3.91 -35.67 25.04
C ILE A 292 -3.24 -36.71 24.12
N THR A 293 -3.26 -37.99 24.49
CA THR A 293 -2.72 -39.07 23.66
C THR A 293 -3.40 -39.17 22.29
N SER A 294 -4.73 -39.01 22.23
CA SER A 294 -5.45 -39.02 20.95
C SER A 294 -5.02 -37.87 20.04
N ILE A 295 -4.86 -36.67 20.60
CA ILE A 295 -4.36 -35.49 19.88
C ILE A 295 -2.95 -35.75 19.37
N GLU A 296 -2.02 -36.15 20.24
CA GLU A 296 -0.62 -36.39 19.86
C GLU A 296 -0.48 -37.48 18.80
N ASN A 297 -1.23 -38.59 18.91
CA ASN A 297 -1.24 -39.66 17.90
C ASN A 297 -1.77 -39.17 16.54
N THR A 298 -2.86 -38.39 16.55
CA THR A 298 -3.47 -37.85 15.32
C THR A 298 -2.49 -36.91 14.61
N LEU A 299 -1.81 -36.06 15.38
CA LEU A 299 -0.84 -35.10 14.84
C LEU A 299 0.45 -35.81 14.38
N SER A 300 0.99 -36.75 15.17
CA SER A 300 2.19 -37.53 14.81
C SER A 300 2.00 -38.36 13.54
N SER A 301 0.77 -38.76 13.23
CA SER A 301 0.46 -39.55 12.02
C SER A 301 0.27 -38.68 10.77
N ASN A 302 0.29 -37.35 10.92
CA ASN A 302 0.05 -36.42 9.82
C ASN A 302 1.35 -36.10 9.07
N ARG A 303 1.36 -36.26 7.75
CA ARG A 303 2.52 -35.97 6.89
C ARG A 303 3.07 -34.54 6.96
N ASN A 304 2.27 -33.58 7.43
CA ASN A 304 2.69 -32.17 7.55
C ASN A 304 3.39 -31.86 8.87
N ILE A 305 3.48 -32.82 9.79
CA ILE A 305 4.17 -32.72 11.07
C ILE A 305 5.35 -33.67 11.02
N GLU A 306 6.57 -33.12 11.14
CA GLU A 306 7.78 -33.93 11.17
C GLU A 306 8.08 -34.41 12.59
N GLN A 307 7.81 -33.57 13.59
CA GLN A 307 8.03 -33.92 15.00
C GLN A 307 6.90 -33.35 15.87
N ILE A 308 6.47 -34.13 16.86
CA ILE A 308 5.60 -33.67 17.93
C ILE A 308 6.21 -34.04 19.28
N GLN A 309 6.09 -33.16 20.26
CA GLN A 309 6.47 -33.43 21.63
C GLN A 309 5.41 -32.94 22.61
N GLY A 310 5.25 -33.67 23.71
CA GLY A 310 4.28 -33.37 24.75
C GLY A 310 4.27 -34.47 25.81
N PRO A 311 3.24 -34.51 26.68
CA PRO A 311 3.21 -35.43 27.81
C PRO A 311 3.28 -36.91 27.44
N THR A 312 2.70 -37.35 26.29
CA THR A 312 2.81 -38.76 25.87
C THR A 312 3.78 -38.98 24.72
N TYR A 313 4.39 -37.89 24.20
CA TYR A 313 5.54 -37.91 23.29
C TYR A 313 6.75 -37.13 23.85
N PRO A 314 7.25 -37.44 25.06
CA PRO A 314 8.25 -36.59 25.74
C PRO A 314 9.59 -36.45 25.01
N PHE A 315 9.92 -37.41 24.14
CA PHE A 315 11.17 -37.43 23.36
C PHE A 315 10.91 -37.58 21.85
N GLY A 316 9.70 -37.23 21.38
CA GLY A 316 9.32 -37.38 19.97
C GLY A 316 8.82 -38.78 19.57
N TYR A 317 8.69 -39.70 20.52
CA TYR A 317 8.05 -41.01 20.34
C TYR A 317 7.09 -41.29 21.48
N TYR A 318 6.09 -42.15 21.21
CA TYR A 318 5.05 -42.48 22.17
C TYR A 318 5.60 -43.19 23.41
N VAL A 319 5.24 -42.68 24.59
CA VAL A 319 5.53 -43.27 25.89
C VAL A 319 4.22 -43.29 26.70
N PRO A 320 3.76 -44.47 27.16
CA PRO A 320 2.53 -44.54 27.92
C PRO A 320 2.69 -43.84 29.28
N PHE A 321 1.71 -43.03 29.67
CA PHE A 321 1.79 -42.19 30.87
C PHE A 321 1.81 -42.97 32.20
N ASN A 322 1.36 -44.22 32.19
CA ASN A 322 1.50 -45.15 33.31
C ASN A 322 2.92 -45.74 33.43
N LEU A 323 3.83 -45.41 32.49
CA LEU A 323 5.20 -45.89 32.37
C LEU A 323 5.31 -47.43 32.34
N SER A 324 4.27 -48.10 31.83
CA SER A 324 4.30 -49.55 31.63
C SER A 324 5.36 -49.90 30.60
N GLY A 325 6.34 -50.73 30.97
CA GLY A 325 7.45 -51.13 30.09
C GLY A 325 8.72 -50.27 30.20
N VAL A 326 8.71 -49.18 30.98
CA VAL A 326 9.92 -48.36 31.20
C VAL A 326 10.72 -48.90 32.41
N PRO A 327 12.03 -49.19 32.26
CA PRO A 327 12.87 -49.63 33.37
C PRO A 327 12.89 -48.61 34.53
N GLN A 328 12.90 -49.09 35.77
CA GLN A 328 12.80 -48.25 36.98
C GLN A 328 13.86 -47.14 37.01
N THR A 329 15.07 -47.41 36.52
CA THR A 329 16.19 -46.47 36.44
C THR A 329 15.88 -45.22 35.60
N TYR A 330 15.05 -45.33 34.56
CA TYR A 330 14.76 -44.24 33.64
C TYR A 330 13.43 -43.52 33.94
N LYS A 331 12.57 -44.07 34.79
CA LYS A 331 11.25 -43.48 35.08
C LYS A 331 11.31 -42.03 35.53
N SER A 332 12.29 -41.67 36.35
CA SER A 332 12.47 -40.28 36.80
C SER A 332 12.76 -39.31 35.66
N VAL A 333 13.53 -39.75 34.66
CA VAL A 333 13.86 -38.95 33.45
C VAL A 333 12.62 -38.74 32.60
N TYR A 334 11.83 -39.78 32.35
CA TYR A 334 10.57 -39.65 31.62
C TYR A 334 9.58 -38.75 32.37
N ILE A 335 9.37 -38.95 33.67
CA ILE A 335 8.47 -38.10 34.47
C ILE A 335 8.92 -36.64 34.41
N SER A 336 10.22 -36.37 34.60
CA SER A 336 10.77 -35.02 34.53
C SER A 336 10.50 -34.37 33.18
N GLN A 337 10.71 -35.10 32.08
CA GLN A 337 10.46 -34.61 30.73
C GLN A 337 8.96 -34.37 30.46
N MET A 338 8.11 -35.34 30.80
CA MET A 338 6.64 -35.24 30.65
C MET A 338 6.08 -34.03 31.40
N MET A 339 6.55 -33.79 32.63
CA MET A 339 6.13 -32.66 33.44
C MET A 339 6.55 -31.30 32.88
N THR A 340 7.54 -31.22 31.98
CA THR A 340 7.90 -29.95 31.31
C THR A 340 6.84 -29.44 30.33
N TYR A 341 5.91 -30.32 29.94
CA TYR A 341 4.79 -30.00 29.06
C TYR A 341 3.49 -29.73 29.83
N ILE A 342 3.48 -29.93 31.15
CA ILE A 342 2.34 -29.63 32.01
C ILE A 342 2.62 -28.31 32.73
N GLY A 343 1.66 -27.39 32.66
CA GLY A 343 1.78 -26.08 33.28
C GLY A 343 1.91 -26.16 34.80
N LYS A 344 2.43 -25.09 35.41
CA LYS A 344 2.40 -24.92 36.87
C LYS A 344 0.97 -25.04 37.43
N ASP A 345 0.01 -24.50 36.67
CA ASP A 345 -1.39 -24.84 36.81
C ASP A 345 -1.67 -26.10 36.00
N ALA A 346 -2.01 -27.19 36.70
CA ALA A 346 -2.21 -28.51 36.12
C ALA A 346 -3.39 -28.60 35.15
N HIS A 347 -4.16 -27.52 34.94
CA HIS A 347 -5.17 -27.42 33.88
C HIS A 347 -4.57 -27.14 32.51
N TYR A 348 -3.34 -26.63 32.42
CA TYR A 348 -2.71 -26.26 31.16
C TYR A 348 -1.71 -27.33 30.71
N VAL A 349 -1.80 -27.71 29.44
CA VAL A 349 -0.84 -28.61 28.78
C VAL A 349 -0.34 -27.95 27.51
N ARG A 350 0.98 -27.98 27.31
CA ARG A 350 1.64 -27.45 26.11
C ARG A 350 2.19 -28.61 25.30
N LEU A 351 1.79 -28.71 24.04
CA LEU A 351 2.42 -29.55 23.03
C LEU A 351 3.26 -28.66 22.11
N THR A 352 4.33 -29.20 21.55
CA THR A 352 5.16 -28.53 20.55
C THR A 352 5.23 -29.38 19.29
N PHE A 353 5.19 -28.75 18.13
CA PHE A 353 5.26 -29.44 16.85
C PHE A 353 6.22 -28.73 15.89
N VAL A 354 6.86 -29.51 15.03
CA VAL A 354 7.70 -29.04 13.92
C VAL A 354 6.98 -29.38 12.63
N LEU A 355 6.80 -28.39 11.78
CA LEU A 355 6.15 -28.56 10.48
C LEU A 355 7.14 -29.15 9.48
N SER A 356 6.63 -29.97 8.55
CA SER A 356 7.43 -30.54 7.46
C SER A 356 7.81 -29.50 6.39
N SER A 357 7.18 -28.32 6.40
CA SER A 357 7.43 -27.20 5.51
C SER A 357 7.71 -25.93 6.31
N LEU A 358 8.47 -24.99 5.74
CA LEU A 358 8.72 -23.66 6.33
C LEU A 358 7.42 -22.99 6.81
N ALA A 359 7.49 -22.38 7.99
CA ALA A 359 6.34 -21.88 8.74
C ALA A 359 5.56 -20.76 8.03
N TRP A 360 6.19 -20.03 7.11
CA TRP A 360 5.56 -18.94 6.34
C TRP A 360 4.98 -19.37 4.98
N ARG A 361 5.27 -20.59 4.53
CA ARG A 361 4.76 -21.07 3.23
C ARG A 361 3.28 -21.40 3.30
N GLY A 362 2.58 -21.24 2.17
CA GLY A 362 1.14 -21.49 2.08
C GLY A 362 0.71 -22.90 2.50
N GLN A 363 1.56 -23.93 2.33
CA GLN A 363 1.29 -25.29 2.81
C GLN A 363 1.17 -25.33 4.35
N ALA A 364 2.13 -24.75 5.07
CA ALA A 364 2.10 -24.63 6.52
C ALA A 364 0.84 -23.89 6.99
N SER A 365 0.56 -22.73 6.40
CA SER A 365 -0.64 -21.93 6.73
C SER A 365 -1.94 -22.70 6.50
N SER A 366 -2.08 -23.40 5.38
CA SER A 366 -3.26 -24.21 5.10
C SER A 366 -3.45 -25.34 6.12
N PHE A 367 -2.37 -26.02 6.49
CA PHE A 367 -2.43 -27.09 7.48
C PHE A 367 -2.78 -26.56 8.87
N VAL A 368 -2.09 -25.52 9.35
CA VAL A 368 -2.35 -24.92 10.66
C VAL A 368 -3.79 -24.40 10.77
N SER A 369 -4.33 -23.80 9.70
CA SER A 369 -5.73 -23.37 9.66
C SER A 369 -6.74 -24.52 9.80
N SER A 370 -6.39 -25.73 9.34
CA SER A 370 -7.21 -26.93 9.47
C SER A 370 -7.01 -27.68 10.79
N MET A 371 -5.94 -27.36 11.53
CA MET A 371 -5.53 -28.09 12.73
C MET A 371 -6.59 -28.11 13.84
N PRO A 372 -7.33 -27.00 14.14
CA PRO A 372 -8.42 -27.05 15.11
C PRO A 372 -9.47 -28.11 14.76
N SER A 373 -9.85 -28.21 13.49
CA SER A 373 -10.86 -29.19 13.05
C SER A 373 -10.37 -30.64 13.19
N LEU A 374 -9.08 -30.89 12.95
CA LEU A 374 -8.45 -32.20 13.15
C LEU A 374 -8.43 -32.59 14.64
N ILE A 375 -8.10 -31.65 15.52
CA ILE A 375 -8.00 -31.86 16.97
C ILE A 375 -9.39 -32.09 17.60
N TYR A 376 -10.38 -31.29 17.22
CA TYR A 376 -11.75 -31.50 17.69
C TYR A 376 -12.36 -32.80 17.16
N GLY A 377 -11.96 -33.26 15.97
CA GLY A 377 -12.41 -34.53 15.41
C GLY A 377 -11.85 -35.78 16.11
N SER A 378 -10.72 -35.67 16.83
CA SER A 378 -10.06 -36.81 17.47
C SER A 378 -10.39 -36.99 18.96
N THR A 379 -11.21 -36.12 19.54
CA THR A 379 -11.48 -36.11 20.99
C THR A 379 -12.96 -35.90 21.31
N SER A 380 -13.37 -36.23 22.54
CA SER A 380 -14.73 -35.98 23.04
C SER A 380 -14.99 -34.51 23.42
N GLY A 381 -14.01 -33.62 23.26
CA GLY A 381 -14.07 -32.20 23.62
C GLY A 381 -13.98 -31.92 25.13
N GLY A 382 -14.27 -30.67 25.51
CA GLY A 382 -14.29 -30.21 26.91
C GLY A 382 -13.13 -29.31 27.32
N TYR A 383 -12.09 -29.18 26.49
CA TYR A 383 -10.95 -28.29 26.69
C TYR A 383 -11.00 -27.06 25.77
N ARG A 384 -10.29 -25.99 26.16
CA ARG A 384 -10.02 -24.86 25.26
C ARG A 384 -8.70 -25.07 24.55
N LEU A 385 -8.69 -24.83 23.24
CA LEU A 385 -7.55 -25.01 22.37
C LEU A 385 -6.98 -23.65 21.98
N PHE A 386 -5.68 -23.48 22.17
CA PHE A 386 -4.92 -22.35 21.66
C PHE A 386 -3.79 -22.90 20.78
N ILE A 387 -3.71 -22.42 19.55
CA ILE A 387 -2.59 -22.72 18.65
C ILE A 387 -1.72 -21.47 18.62
N GLY A 388 -0.41 -21.65 18.53
CA GLY A 388 0.51 -20.58 18.26
C GLY A 388 1.77 -21.06 17.59
N GLY A 389 2.69 -20.13 17.38
CA GLY A 389 3.83 -20.29 16.49
C GLY A 389 3.78 -19.25 15.38
N LEU A 390 4.83 -19.19 14.58
CA LEU A 390 5.00 -18.16 13.56
C LEU A 390 3.94 -18.27 12.45
N THR A 391 3.58 -19.48 12.03
CA THR A 391 2.51 -19.73 11.05
C THR A 391 1.14 -19.21 11.50
N GLU A 392 0.77 -19.48 12.75
CA GLU A 392 -0.50 -19.01 13.33
C GLU A 392 -0.48 -17.48 13.49
N GLY A 393 0.67 -16.90 13.82
CA GLY A 393 0.87 -15.45 13.81
C GLY A 393 0.58 -14.84 12.42
N PHE A 394 1.05 -15.46 11.34
CA PHE A 394 0.77 -15.00 9.98
C PHE A 394 -0.67 -15.21 9.55
N LEU A 395 -1.32 -16.31 9.92
CA LEU A 395 -2.75 -16.52 9.68
C LEU A 395 -3.60 -15.44 10.36
N ASN A 396 -3.27 -15.11 11.62
CA ASN A 396 -3.93 -14.05 12.35
C ASN A 396 -3.64 -12.66 11.75
N ALA A 397 -2.41 -12.39 11.33
CA ALA A 397 -2.06 -11.14 10.65
C ALA A 397 -2.78 -11.00 9.30
N TYR A 398 -2.88 -12.08 8.52
CA TYR A 398 -3.58 -12.13 7.24
C TYR A 398 -5.08 -11.89 7.42
N SER A 399 -5.73 -12.62 8.32
CA SER A 399 -7.16 -12.48 8.59
C SER A 399 -7.52 -11.10 9.14
N PHE A 400 -6.70 -10.56 10.04
CA PHE A 400 -6.83 -9.19 10.53
C PHE A 400 -6.70 -8.17 9.39
N THR A 401 -5.65 -8.29 8.57
CA THR A 401 -5.39 -7.38 7.44
C THR A 401 -6.54 -7.43 6.42
N SER A 402 -7.02 -8.61 6.08
CA SER A 402 -8.14 -8.81 5.14
C SER A 402 -9.43 -8.16 5.65
N SER A 403 -9.81 -8.44 6.90
CA SER A 403 -10.99 -7.81 7.53
C SER A 403 -10.85 -6.29 7.64
N SER A 404 -9.67 -5.80 8.03
CA SER A 404 -9.39 -4.37 8.18
C SER A 404 -9.42 -3.64 6.85
N PHE A 405 -8.89 -4.25 5.78
CA PHE A 405 -8.94 -3.70 4.43
C PHE A 405 -10.39 -3.53 3.94
N LEU A 406 -11.23 -4.56 4.11
CA LEU A 406 -12.64 -4.50 3.72
C LEU A 406 -13.43 -3.42 4.49
N LYS A 407 -13.06 -3.15 5.75
CA LYS A 407 -13.66 -2.08 6.56
C LYS A 407 -13.11 -0.70 6.21
N LEU A 408 -11.82 -0.61 5.87
CA LEU A 408 -11.14 0.65 5.59
C LEU A 408 -11.59 1.28 4.27
N VAL A 409 -11.76 0.50 3.19
CA VAL A 409 -12.07 1.06 1.86
C VAL A 409 -13.36 1.90 1.88
N PRO A 410 -14.50 1.44 2.44
CA PRO A 410 -15.71 2.26 2.55
C PRO A 410 -15.52 3.53 3.39
N VAL A 411 -14.78 3.44 4.50
CA VAL A 411 -14.49 4.59 5.38
C VAL A 411 -13.69 5.65 4.63
N LEU A 412 -12.66 5.21 3.90
CA LEU A 412 -11.81 6.09 3.09
C LEU A 412 -12.60 6.71 1.93
N VAL A 413 -13.40 5.93 1.22
CA VAL A 413 -14.32 6.43 0.17
C VAL A 413 -15.25 7.50 0.73
N PHE A 414 -15.84 7.28 1.91
CA PHE A 414 -16.72 8.26 2.54
C PHE A 414 -15.98 9.52 2.98
N ALA A 415 -14.78 9.39 3.56
CA ALA A 415 -13.96 10.52 3.97
C ALA A 415 -13.56 11.40 2.78
N ILE A 416 -13.08 10.79 1.70
CA ILE A 416 -12.74 11.48 0.46
C ILE A 416 -13.99 12.13 -0.14
N LEU A 417 -15.11 11.40 -0.21
CA LEU A 417 -16.38 11.93 -0.74
C LEU A 417 -16.82 13.17 0.03
N ALA A 418 -16.70 13.18 1.36
CA ALA A 418 -17.04 14.33 2.18
C ALA A 418 -16.19 15.56 1.83
N VAL A 419 -14.87 15.40 1.70
CA VAL A 419 -13.97 16.49 1.32
C VAL A 419 -14.26 16.99 -0.08
N LEU A 420 -14.42 16.08 -1.04
CA LEU A 420 -14.71 16.44 -2.43
C LEU A 420 -16.10 17.07 -2.59
N ALA A 421 -17.09 16.65 -1.82
CA ALA A 421 -18.42 17.26 -1.85
C ALA A 421 -18.37 18.71 -1.36
N LEU A 422 -17.59 18.99 -0.31
CA LEU A 422 -17.32 20.35 0.17
C LEU A 422 -16.56 21.17 -0.89
N GLN A 423 -15.53 20.59 -1.50
CA GLN A 423 -14.67 21.30 -2.45
C GLN A 423 -15.36 21.59 -3.79
N LEU A 424 -16.02 20.58 -4.37
CA LEU A 424 -16.63 20.67 -5.70
C LEU A 424 -18.04 21.26 -5.64
N THR A 425 -18.62 21.48 -4.45
CA THR A 425 -20.00 21.98 -4.24
C THR A 425 -21.04 21.20 -5.05
N SER A 426 -20.76 19.93 -5.30
CA SER A 426 -21.52 19.00 -6.14
C SER A 426 -21.43 17.63 -5.50
N LEU A 427 -22.51 16.85 -5.53
CA LEU A 427 -22.55 15.53 -4.89
C LEU A 427 -22.27 14.39 -5.87
N PHE A 428 -22.73 14.51 -7.12
CA PHE A 428 -22.51 13.47 -8.14
C PHE A 428 -21.09 13.47 -8.71
N THR A 429 -20.43 14.63 -8.76
CA THR A 429 -19.07 14.72 -9.29
C THR A 429 -18.09 13.90 -8.43
N PRO A 430 -18.01 14.10 -7.10
CA PRO A 430 -17.17 13.29 -6.22
C PRO A 430 -17.38 11.79 -6.36
N VAL A 431 -18.65 11.33 -6.34
CA VAL A 431 -18.99 9.91 -6.45
C VAL A 431 -18.44 9.32 -7.75
N ARG A 432 -18.65 10.02 -8.87
CA ARG A 432 -18.13 9.58 -10.16
C ARG A 432 -16.60 9.52 -10.17
N LEU A 433 -15.92 10.53 -9.63
CA LEU A 433 -14.45 10.55 -9.60
C LEU A 433 -13.90 9.35 -8.83
N ILE A 434 -14.46 9.07 -7.64
CA ILE A 434 -14.07 7.91 -6.85
C ILE A 434 -14.31 6.60 -7.61
N VAL A 435 -15.46 6.44 -8.26
CA VAL A 435 -15.76 5.24 -9.06
C VAL A 435 -14.79 5.08 -10.23
N MET A 436 -14.44 6.16 -10.90
CA MET A 436 -13.47 6.14 -12.02
C MET A 436 -12.09 5.73 -11.53
N VAL A 437 -11.60 6.34 -10.45
CA VAL A 437 -10.30 6.00 -9.87
C VAL A 437 -10.30 4.56 -9.36
N LEU A 438 -11.32 4.11 -8.64
CA LEU A 438 -11.42 2.71 -8.19
C LEU A 438 -11.38 1.72 -9.36
N ALA A 439 -12.08 2.02 -10.45
CA ALA A 439 -12.03 1.18 -11.65
C ALA A 439 -10.64 1.17 -12.29
N SER A 440 -9.97 2.34 -12.40
CA SER A 440 -8.56 2.41 -12.85
C SER A 440 -7.65 1.55 -11.96
N VAL A 441 -7.83 1.62 -10.65
CA VAL A 441 -7.06 0.86 -9.66
C VAL A 441 -7.27 -0.63 -9.80
N VAL A 442 -8.53 -1.08 -9.94
CA VAL A 442 -8.84 -2.51 -10.13
C VAL A 442 -8.21 -3.04 -11.42
N VAL A 443 -8.25 -2.27 -12.51
CA VAL A 443 -7.59 -2.63 -13.77
C VAL A 443 -6.08 -2.69 -13.60
N ALA A 444 -5.48 -1.73 -12.89
CA ALA A 444 -4.06 -1.74 -12.61
C ALA A 444 -3.63 -2.93 -11.77
N LEU A 445 -4.36 -3.25 -10.71
CA LEU A 445 -4.13 -4.43 -9.88
C LEU A 445 -4.26 -5.71 -10.69
N ALA A 446 -5.26 -5.81 -11.59
CA ALA A 446 -5.41 -6.96 -12.46
C ALA A 446 -4.19 -7.15 -13.39
N ILE A 447 -3.68 -6.06 -13.98
CA ILE A 447 -2.46 -6.11 -14.81
C ILE A 447 -1.25 -6.54 -13.97
N THR A 448 -1.09 -5.98 -12.76
CA THR A 448 -0.02 -6.37 -11.84
C THR A 448 -0.14 -7.83 -11.42
N TYR A 449 -1.34 -8.34 -11.16
CA TYR A 449 -1.60 -9.73 -10.79
C TYR A 449 -1.30 -10.67 -11.95
N ILE A 450 -1.71 -10.32 -13.18
CA ILE A 450 -1.35 -11.09 -14.38
C ILE A 450 0.18 -11.18 -14.51
N ALA A 451 0.87 -10.04 -14.44
CA ALA A 451 2.32 -10.01 -14.59
C ALA A 451 3.06 -10.79 -13.49
N LEU A 452 2.68 -10.63 -12.22
CA LEU A 452 3.41 -11.24 -11.10
C LEU A 452 2.99 -12.69 -10.85
N TYR A 453 1.70 -12.97 -10.75
CA TYR A 453 1.19 -14.28 -10.34
C TYR A 453 1.10 -15.27 -11.50
N TYR A 454 0.53 -14.85 -12.64
CA TYR A 454 0.28 -15.76 -13.76
C TYR A 454 1.51 -15.92 -14.67
N GLU A 455 2.25 -14.84 -14.93
CA GLU A 455 3.43 -14.89 -15.81
C GLU A 455 4.73 -15.19 -15.06
N LEU A 456 5.00 -14.50 -13.95
CA LEU A 456 6.25 -14.65 -13.20
C LEU A 456 6.17 -15.67 -12.05
N HIS A 457 4.97 -16.21 -11.77
CA HIS A 457 4.72 -17.16 -10.68
C HIS A 457 5.20 -16.71 -9.30
N PHE A 458 5.20 -15.40 -9.05
CA PHE A 458 5.53 -14.84 -7.75
C PHE A 458 4.30 -14.80 -6.83
N PRO A 459 4.50 -15.03 -5.52
CA PRO A 459 3.44 -14.86 -4.53
C PRO A 459 3.00 -13.39 -4.49
N LEU A 460 1.70 -13.16 -4.36
CA LEU A 460 1.12 -11.82 -4.19
C LEU A 460 0.84 -11.55 -2.73
N LEU A 461 1.38 -10.46 -2.20
CA LEU A 461 1.14 -10.06 -0.83
C LEU A 461 -0.23 -9.40 -0.67
N ILE A 462 -0.90 -9.69 0.45
CA ILE A 462 -2.17 -9.03 0.83
C ILE A 462 -2.05 -7.50 0.94
N PHE A 463 -0.83 -6.99 1.11
CA PHE A 463 -0.54 -5.57 1.23
C PHE A 463 -0.58 -4.79 -0.08
N LEU A 464 -0.29 -5.44 -1.21
CA LEU A 464 -0.31 -4.80 -2.53
C LEU A 464 -1.65 -4.08 -2.80
N PRO A 465 -2.81 -4.75 -2.80
CA PRO A 465 -4.08 -4.08 -3.08
C PRO A 465 -4.42 -3.01 -2.05
N MET A 466 -4.04 -3.21 -0.78
CA MET A 466 -4.27 -2.23 0.27
C MET A 466 -3.52 -0.92 -0.01
N PHE A 467 -2.21 -0.99 -0.28
CA PHE A 467 -1.42 0.21 -0.59
C PHE A 467 -1.83 0.86 -1.89
N THR A 468 -2.03 0.06 -2.93
CA THR A 468 -2.41 0.57 -4.25
C THR A 468 -3.74 1.29 -4.20
N VAL A 469 -4.77 0.74 -3.54
CA VAL A 469 -6.07 1.41 -3.40
C VAL A 469 -5.96 2.70 -2.59
N ILE A 470 -5.31 2.67 -1.43
CA ILE A 470 -5.22 3.84 -0.54
C ILE A 470 -4.44 4.97 -1.19
N THR A 471 -3.26 4.68 -1.74
CA THR A 471 -2.39 5.69 -2.32
C THR A 471 -2.93 6.21 -3.66
N LEU A 472 -3.54 5.39 -4.50
CA LEU A 472 -4.10 5.89 -5.77
C LEU A 472 -5.44 6.59 -5.60
N LEU A 473 -6.26 6.21 -4.61
CA LEU A 473 -7.40 7.05 -4.24
C LEU A 473 -6.94 8.39 -3.69
N ALA A 474 -5.85 8.42 -2.94
CA ALA A 474 -5.28 9.66 -2.46
C ALA A 474 -4.77 10.56 -3.59
N VAL A 475 -3.90 10.04 -4.46
CA VAL A 475 -3.17 10.86 -5.46
C VAL A 475 -3.88 10.95 -6.81
N GLY A 476 -4.55 9.88 -7.26
CA GLY A 476 -5.21 9.84 -8.58
C GLY A 476 -6.38 10.80 -8.71
N LEU A 477 -7.04 11.16 -7.61
CA LEU A 477 -8.14 12.13 -7.64
C LEU A 477 -7.68 13.54 -8.04
N ASP A 478 -6.41 13.88 -7.83
CA ASP A 478 -5.90 15.23 -8.06
C ASP A 478 -6.00 15.65 -9.53
N TYR A 479 -5.68 14.72 -10.44
CA TYR A 479 -5.70 14.97 -11.88
C TYR A 479 -7.14 15.14 -12.40
N ASP A 480 -8.06 14.35 -11.85
CA ASP A 480 -9.49 14.43 -12.13
C ASP A 480 -10.11 15.74 -11.63
N ILE A 481 -9.70 16.21 -10.44
CA ILE A 481 -10.10 17.51 -9.90
C ILE A 481 -9.58 18.65 -10.80
N PHE A 482 -8.37 18.55 -11.34
CA PHE A 482 -7.83 19.54 -12.28
C PHE A 482 -8.63 19.60 -13.59
N MET A 483 -9.06 18.45 -14.11
CA MET A 483 -9.96 18.44 -15.27
C MET A 483 -11.31 19.08 -14.92
N VAL A 484 -11.98 18.61 -13.87
CA VAL A 484 -13.32 19.08 -13.48
C VAL A 484 -13.32 20.58 -13.20
N SER A 485 -12.32 21.08 -12.48
CA SER A 485 -12.19 22.51 -12.16
C SER A 485 -12.01 23.37 -13.43
N ARG A 486 -11.20 22.91 -14.39
CA ARG A 486 -11.00 23.61 -15.67
C ARG A 486 -12.26 23.59 -16.53
N VAL A 487 -12.94 22.44 -16.62
CA VAL A 487 -14.23 22.34 -17.31
C VAL A 487 -15.25 23.30 -16.68
N ARG A 488 -15.32 23.32 -15.34
CA ARG A 488 -16.22 24.21 -14.60
C ARG A 488 -15.93 25.68 -14.90
N GLU A 489 -14.66 26.09 -14.94
CA GLU A 489 -14.25 27.45 -15.26
C GLU A 489 -14.72 27.88 -16.67
N GLU A 490 -14.59 26.99 -17.65
CA GLU A 490 -14.97 27.28 -19.04
C GLU A 490 -16.50 27.28 -19.24
N VAL A 491 -17.23 26.40 -18.55
CA VAL A 491 -18.71 26.42 -18.52
C VAL A 491 -19.24 27.68 -17.85
N LEU A 492 -18.59 28.15 -16.78
CA LEU A 492 -18.92 29.42 -16.12
C LEU A 492 -18.71 30.63 -17.05
N LYS A 493 -17.73 30.58 -17.96
CA LYS A 493 -17.52 31.58 -19.02
C LYS A 493 -18.54 31.52 -20.15
N GLY A 494 -19.48 30.58 -20.11
CA GLY A 494 -20.59 30.46 -21.06
C GLY A 494 -20.38 29.46 -22.18
N LYS A 495 -19.29 28.68 -22.17
CA LYS A 495 -19.08 27.59 -23.13
C LYS A 495 -19.98 26.39 -22.81
N SER A 496 -20.22 25.55 -23.81
CA SER A 496 -20.92 24.26 -23.60
C SER A 496 -20.07 23.29 -22.79
N ASP A 497 -20.69 22.30 -22.13
CA ASP A 497 -19.97 21.24 -21.40
C ASP A 497 -18.93 20.54 -22.30
N GLN A 498 -19.29 20.27 -23.55
CA GLN A 498 -18.41 19.62 -24.52
C GLN A 498 -17.19 20.48 -24.89
N GLU A 499 -17.39 21.78 -25.11
CA GLU A 499 -16.28 22.72 -25.37
C GLU A 499 -15.40 22.91 -24.14
N GLY A 500 -15.99 22.94 -22.93
CA GLY A 500 -15.25 22.99 -21.68
C GLY A 500 -14.34 21.77 -21.49
N ILE A 501 -14.88 20.56 -21.72
CA ILE A 501 -14.12 19.30 -21.68
C ILE A 501 -12.99 19.32 -22.71
N SER A 502 -13.29 19.69 -23.96
CA SER A 502 -12.26 19.77 -25.01
C SER A 502 -11.16 20.78 -24.66
N THR A 503 -11.52 21.95 -24.13
CA THR A 503 -10.56 22.98 -23.73
C THR A 503 -9.66 22.47 -22.61
N SER A 504 -10.23 21.72 -21.65
CA SER A 504 -9.45 21.13 -20.56
C SER A 504 -8.41 20.12 -21.06
N ILE A 505 -8.80 19.21 -21.96
CA ILE A 505 -7.86 18.22 -22.53
C ILE A 505 -6.73 18.92 -23.29
N ILE A 506 -7.06 19.91 -24.12
CA ILE A 506 -6.08 20.60 -24.98
C ILE A 506 -5.10 21.45 -24.17
N GLU A 507 -5.57 22.14 -23.13
CA GLU A 507 -4.73 23.06 -22.37
C GLU A 507 -3.96 22.41 -21.22
N ASN A 508 -4.56 21.42 -20.55
CA ASN A 508 -3.95 20.80 -19.36
C ASN A 508 -3.31 19.43 -19.65
N GLY A 509 -3.65 18.77 -20.77
CA GLY A 509 -3.20 17.40 -21.04
C GLY A 509 -1.69 17.23 -21.01
N GLY A 510 -0.95 18.20 -21.54
CA GLY A 510 0.51 18.17 -21.50
C GLY A 510 1.13 18.27 -20.11
N VAL A 511 0.53 19.09 -19.26
CA VAL A 511 0.96 19.23 -17.85
C VAL A 511 0.67 17.93 -17.12
N ILE A 512 -0.53 17.37 -17.29
CA ILE A 512 -0.99 16.19 -16.55
C ILE A 512 -0.24 14.93 -16.97
N ILE A 513 0.03 14.73 -18.26
CA ILE A 513 0.89 13.63 -18.73
C ILE A 513 2.28 13.71 -18.10
N THR A 514 2.82 14.92 -17.92
CA THR A 514 4.13 15.10 -17.30
C THR A 514 4.10 14.78 -15.81
N LEU A 515 3.06 15.24 -15.09
CA LEU A 515 2.83 14.89 -13.69
C LEU A 515 2.71 13.38 -13.52
N GLY A 516 1.87 12.73 -14.33
CA GLY A 516 1.73 11.27 -14.33
C GLY A 516 3.02 10.55 -14.68
N SER A 517 3.83 11.04 -15.62
CA SER A 517 5.15 10.48 -15.90
C SER A 517 6.10 10.57 -14.70
N LEU A 518 6.08 11.68 -13.96
CA LEU A 518 6.91 11.86 -12.76
C LEU A 518 6.52 10.90 -11.67
N LEU A 519 5.22 10.81 -11.38
CA LEU A 519 4.71 9.95 -10.35
C LEU A 519 4.87 8.47 -10.73
N PHE A 520 4.63 8.11 -12.00
CA PHE A 520 4.94 6.78 -12.55
C PHE A 520 6.42 6.44 -12.37
N ALA A 521 7.34 7.32 -12.77
CA ALA A 521 8.77 7.10 -12.65
C ALA A 521 9.21 6.95 -11.18
N THR A 522 8.59 7.71 -10.28
CA THR A 522 8.88 7.68 -8.84
C THR A 522 8.43 6.36 -8.21
N PHE A 523 7.24 5.86 -8.55
CA PHE A 523 6.82 4.55 -8.06
C PHE A 523 7.53 3.40 -8.79
N ALA A 524 7.82 3.53 -10.09
CA ALA A 524 8.57 2.53 -10.83
C ALA A 524 10.01 2.38 -10.31
N SER A 525 10.59 3.43 -9.72
CA SER A 525 11.93 3.33 -9.14
C SER A 525 12.01 2.34 -7.97
N LEU A 526 10.88 2.03 -7.31
CA LEU A 526 10.81 1.03 -6.26
C LEU A 526 11.09 -0.40 -6.73
N ILE A 527 10.92 -0.67 -8.02
CA ILE A 527 11.30 -1.95 -8.63
C ILE A 527 12.81 -2.21 -8.45
N PHE A 528 13.62 -1.16 -8.29
CA PHE A 528 15.07 -1.28 -8.07
C PHE A 528 15.47 -1.33 -6.58
N SER A 529 14.49 -1.41 -5.67
CA SER A 529 14.78 -1.55 -4.24
C SER A 529 15.46 -2.90 -3.93
N GLY A 530 15.09 -3.97 -4.62
CA GLY A 530 15.59 -5.31 -4.34
C GLY A 530 14.89 -5.99 -3.17
N LEU A 531 13.85 -5.38 -2.59
CA LEU A 531 12.96 -6.06 -1.64
C LEU A 531 11.62 -6.32 -2.32
N GLY A 532 11.22 -7.59 -2.45
CA GLY A 532 10.03 -7.95 -3.23
C GLY A 532 8.76 -7.28 -2.72
N ILE A 533 8.58 -7.11 -1.41
CA ILE A 533 7.43 -6.36 -0.84
C ILE A 533 7.36 -4.92 -1.34
N ILE A 534 8.50 -4.23 -1.43
CA ILE A 534 8.59 -2.85 -1.88
C ILE A 534 8.44 -2.77 -3.41
N GLN A 535 9.05 -3.73 -4.13
CA GLN A 535 8.95 -3.83 -5.60
C GLN A 535 7.50 -4.07 -6.04
N GLU A 536 6.78 -4.96 -5.36
CA GLU A 536 5.39 -5.29 -5.63
C GLU A 536 4.48 -4.06 -5.43
N ILE A 537 4.58 -3.40 -4.27
CA ILE A 537 3.84 -2.16 -3.98
C ILE A 537 4.18 -1.08 -5.04
N GLY A 538 5.47 -0.90 -5.34
CA GLY A 538 5.94 0.05 -6.33
C GLY A 538 5.38 -0.20 -7.73
N LEU A 539 5.36 -1.46 -8.17
CA LEU A 539 4.82 -1.86 -9.46
C LEU A 539 3.31 -1.60 -9.52
N GLY A 540 2.56 -1.98 -8.48
CA GLY A 540 1.11 -1.73 -8.42
C GLY A 540 0.77 -0.23 -8.49
N LEU A 541 1.51 0.60 -7.75
CA LEU A 541 1.36 2.05 -7.79
C LEU A 541 1.75 2.64 -9.15
N ALA A 542 2.87 2.21 -9.73
CA ALA A 542 3.32 2.68 -11.03
C ALA A 542 2.30 2.35 -12.13
N VAL A 543 1.87 1.09 -12.24
CA VAL A 543 0.83 0.68 -13.21
C VAL A 543 -0.46 1.45 -12.97
N GLY A 544 -0.85 1.64 -11.72
CA GLY A 544 -2.01 2.44 -11.34
C GLY A 544 -1.99 3.87 -11.84
N VAL A 545 -0.89 4.59 -11.58
CA VAL A 545 -0.70 5.96 -12.08
C VAL A 545 -0.67 5.99 -13.60
N LEU A 546 -0.05 5.00 -14.24
CA LEU A 546 0.02 4.90 -15.69
C LEU A 546 -1.38 4.76 -16.31
N ILE A 547 -2.19 3.82 -15.80
CA ILE A 547 -3.57 3.63 -16.26
C ILE A 547 -4.39 4.89 -16.00
N ASP A 548 -4.31 5.45 -14.80
CA ASP A 548 -5.09 6.62 -14.42
C ASP A 548 -4.77 7.84 -15.31
N THR A 549 -3.48 8.14 -15.49
CA THR A 549 -3.06 9.37 -16.19
C THR A 549 -3.07 9.25 -17.70
N PHE A 550 -2.69 8.09 -18.26
CA PHE A 550 -2.53 7.93 -19.71
C PHE A 550 -3.77 7.32 -20.38
N VAL A 551 -4.63 6.64 -19.62
CA VAL A 551 -5.80 5.96 -20.16
C VAL A 551 -7.08 6.57 -19.60
N SER A 552 -7.27 6.58 -18.29
CA SER A 552 -8.54 7.01 -17.71
C SER A 552 -8.78 8.50 -17.86
N TRP A 553 -7.81 9.33 -17.52
CA TRP A 553 -7.90 10.78 -17.57
C TRP A 553 -8.19 11.34 -18.98
N PRO A 554 -7.46 10.98 -20.06
CA PRO A 554 -7.71 11.54 -21.38
C PRO A 554 -8.91 10.92 -22.09
N PHE A 555 -9.31 9.68 -21.77
CA PHE A 555 -10.36 8.96 -22.52
C PHE A 555 -11.63 8.69 -21.70
N PHE A 556 -11.53 7.97 -20.59
CA PHE A 556 -12.71 7.48 -19.86
C PHE A 556 -13.43 8.56 -19.07
N VAL A 557 -12.68 9.40 -18.35
CA VAL A 557 -13.23 10.48 -17.53
C VAL A 557 -14.03 11.48 -18.39
N PRO A 558 -13.49 12.01 -19.50
CA PRO A 558 -14.25 12.85 -20.43
C PRO A 558 -15.44 12.13 -21.09
N ALA A 559 -15.30 10.85 -21.45
CA ALA A 559 -16.39 10.09 -22.07
C ALA A 559 -17.61 10.01 -21.14
N VAL A 560 -17.38 9.75 -19.85
CA VAL A 560 -18.43 9.70 -18.84
C VAL A 560 -19.02 11.09 -18.59
N MET A 561 -18.18 12.13 -18.53
CA MET A 561 -18.63 13.53 -18.43
C MET A 561 -19.58 13.90 -19.59
N LEU A 562 -19.23 13.53 -20.82
CA LEU A 562 -20.04 13.80 -22.00
C LEU A 562 -21.39 13.06 -22.01
N TYR A 563 -21.48 11.92 -21.31
CA TYR A 563 -22.71 11.13 -21.20
C TYR A 563 -23.65 11.70 -20.13
N LEU A 564 -23.10 12.06 -18.96
CA LEU A 564 -23.87 12.59 -17.83
C LEU A 564 -24.39 14.03 -18.05
N ARG A 565 -23.76 14.83 -18.92
CA ARG A 565 -24.18 16.21 -19.27
C ARG A 565 -24.57 17.02 -18.01
N ARG A 566 -25.83 17.46 -17.93
CA ARG A 566 -26.39 18.29 -16.84
C ARG A 566 -26.27 17.67 -15.43
N TYR A 567 -26.16 16.35 -15.32
CA TYR A 567 -26.03 15.66 -14.03
C TYR A 567 -24.63 15.82 -13.42
N ASN A 568 -23.63 16.23 -14.22
CA ASN A 568 -22.27 16.47 -13.73
C ASN A 568 -22.19 17.50 -12.61
N TRP A 569 -23.16 18.42 -12.55
CA TRP A 569 -23.10 19.60 -11.69
C TRP A 569 -24.15 19.59 -10.56
N TRP A 570 -25.00 18.57 -10.50
CA TRP A 570 -26.09 18.51 -9.51
C TRP A 570 -25.53 18.32 -8.09
N PRO A 571 -26.04 19.07 -7.07
CA PRO A 571 -27.19 19.99 -7.07
C PRO A 571 -26.85 21.46 -7.40
N SER A 572 -25.57 21.81 -7.54
CA SER A 572 -25.12 23.14 -7.97
C SER A 572 -25.60 23.43 -9.40
N LYS A 573 -26.74 24.12 -9.53
CA LYS A 573 -27.11 24.75 -10.81
C LYS A 573 -26.06 25.81 -11.11
N ILE A 574 -25.08 25.51 -11.97
CA ILE A 574 -24.16 26.52 -12.53
C ILE A 574 -24.95 27.70 -13.15
N GLY A 575 -26.19 27.44 -13.59
CA GLY A 575 -27.17 28.45 -13.99
C GLY A 575 -27.55 29.49 -12.91
N THR A 576 -27.45 29.18 -11.61
CA THR A 576 -27.72 30.13 -10.52
C THR A 576 -26.53 31.06 -10.26
N MET A 577 -25.28 30.56 -10.38
CA MET A 577 -24.07 31.40 -10.31
C MET A 577 -23.99 32.39 -11.48
N ARG A 578 -24.58 32.04 -12.63
CA ARG A 578 -24.80 32.94 -13.78
C ARG A 578 -25.52 34.23 -13.39
N ARG A 579 -26.41 34.22 -12.38
CA ARG A 579 -27.12 35.45 -11.91
C ARG A 579 -26.30 36.29 -10.94
N ILE A 580 -25.39 35.68 -10.16
CA ILE A 580 -24.63 36.39 -9.12
C ILE A 580 -23.40 37.10 -9.72
N VAL A 581 -22.66 36.43 -10.61
CA VAL A 581 -21.46 37.00 -11.25
C VAL A 581 -21.85 38.10 -12.25
N TYR A 582 -22.93 37.91 -13.02
CA TYR A 582 -23.40 38.92 -13.97
C TYR A 582 -23.97 40.16 -13.29
N ARG A 583 -24.42 40.04 -12.03
CA ARG A 583 -24.89 41.18 -11.24
C ARG A 583 -23.73 41.99 -10.65
N ARG A 584 -22.64 41.34 -10.22
CA ARG A 584 -21.39 42.00 -9.76
C ARG A 584 -20.51 42.60 -10.87
N LEU A 585 -20.74 42.24 -12.13
CA LEU A 585 -20.05 42.86 -13.27
C LEU A 585 -20.87 44.01 -13.89
N LYS A 586 -22.11 44.21 -13.43
CA LYS A 586 -23.01 45.30 -13.84
C LYS A 586 -23.18 46.37 -12.77
N GLU A 587 -22.89 46.05 -11.52
CA GLU A 587 -22.65 46.97 -10.40
C GLU A 587 -21.15 47.27 -10.34
#